data_AF-A0A3M1N503-F1
#
_entry.id   AF-A0A3M1N503-F1
#
_cell.length_a   1.000
_cell.length_b   1.000
_cell.length_c   1.000
_cell.angle_alpha   90.00
_cell.angle_beta   90.00
_cell.angle_gamma   90.00
#
_symmetry.space_group_name_H-M   'P 1'
#
loop_
_entity.id
_entity.type
_entity.pdbx_description
1 polymer ?
#
loop_
_entity_poly.entity_id
_entity_poly.type
_entity_poly.pdbx_seq_one_letter_code
_entity_poly.pdbx_strand_id
1 'polypeptide(L)'
;SPAEFTGEIISPPGMAEVAQRGGHIPGAKNVPWSAIVAEDGTFKSVEEMRRIYEPLGITPDKDVVVYCRIGERSSHTWFALKYLLGYPHVRNYDGSWTEWGNLIGAPIVKGAEE
;
A
#
# COMPACT_ATOMS: atom_id res chain seq x y z
N SER A 1 6.68 2.97 2.58
CA SER A 1 7.98 2.27 2.64
C SER A 1 7.91 1.22 3.74
N PRO A 2 8.89 0.30 3.87
CA PRO A 2 8.94 -0.64 4.98
C PRO A 2 8.98 0.04 6.35
N ALA A 3 9.80 1.09 6.53
CA ALA A 3 9.89 1.81 7.80
C ALA A 3 8.60 2.58 8.18
N GLU A 4 7.86 3.12 7.20
CA GLU A 4 6.53 3.68 7.45
C GLU A 4 5.56 2.58 7.92
N PHE A 5 5.61 1.39 7.30
CA PHE A 5 4.72 0.27 7.59
C PHE A 5 4.98 -0.36 8.96
N THR A 6 6.24 -0.54 9.36
CA THR A 6 6.58 -1.06 10.70
C THR A 6 6.28 -0.05 11.80
N GLY A 7 6.13 1.23 11.46
CA GLY A 7 5.92 2.33 12.40
C GLY A 7 7.22 2.86 13.02
N GLU A 8 8.38 2.50 12.47
CA GLU A 8 9.68 3.08 12.84
C GLU A 8 9.74 4.58 12.53
N ILE A 9 9.09 4.99 11.43
CA ILE A 9 8.90 6.39 11.09
C ILE A 9 7.42 6.67 10.82
N ILE A 10 6.98 7.88 11.17
CA ILE A 10 5.64 8.37 10.82
C ILE A 10 5.62 8.84 9.36
N SER A 11 6.63 9.61 8.99
CA SER A 11 6.82 10.14 7.64
C SER A 11 8.32 10.38 7.40
N PRO A 12 8.76 10.39 6.13
CA PRO A 12 10.08 10.89 5.77
C PRO A 12 10.30 12.33 6.24
N PRO A 13 11.56 12.75 6.49
CA PRO A 13 11.88 14.14 6.83
C PRO A 13 11.36 15.12 5.78
N GLY A 14 10.80 16.25 6.23
CA GLY A 14 10.32 17.33 5.35
C GLY A 14 8.92 17.14 4.75
N MET A 15 8.21 16.06 5.11
CA MET A 15 6.84 15.83 4.67
C MET A 15 5.82 16.49 5.61
N ALA A 16 4.82 17.18 5.04
CA ALA A 16 3.72 17.80 5.80
C ALA A 16 2.54 16.83 6.08
N GLU A 17 2.47 15.77 5.29
CA GLU A 17 1.47 14.71 5.41
C GLU A 17 1.84 13.79 6.59
N VAL A 18 1.30 14.07 7.76
CA VAL A 18 1.68 13.36 9.00
C VAL A 18 0.49 12.70 9.68
N ALA A 19 0.80 11.68 10.47
CA ALA A 19 -0.13 11.04 11.38
C ALA A 19 0.41 11.09 12.82
N GLN A 20 -0.45 11.05 13.82
CA GLN A 20 -0.03 10.98 15.23
C GLN A 20 0.55 9.60 15.60
N ARG A 21 0.27 8.55 14.81
CA ARG A 21 0.65 7.17 15.10
C ARG A 21 1.30 6.52 13.87
N GLY A 22 2.42 5.83 14.08
CA GLY A 22 3.08 4.97 13.09
C GLY A 22 2.62 3.52 13.17
N GLY A 23 2.74 2.78 12.06
CA GLY A 23 2.35 1.38 11.93
C GLY A 23 1.58 1.12 10.63
N HIS A 24 0.74 0.10 10.64
CA HIS A 24 -0.14 -0.25 9.52
C HIS A 24 -1.52 -0.72 10.00
N ILE A 25 -2.46 -0.82 9.05
CA ILE A 25 -3.80 -1.37 9.29
C ILE A 25 -3.64 -2.89 9.51
N PRO A 26 -4.28 -3.50 10.53
CA PRO A 26 -4.16 -4.94 10.78
C PRO A 26 -4.44 -5.79 9.54
N GLY A 27 -3.57 -6.77 9.26
CA GLY A 27 -3.67 -7.65 8.10
C GLY A 27 -3.18 -7.05 6.78
N ALA A 28 -2.68 -5.81 6.77
CA ALA A 28 -2.14 -5.19 5.56
C ALA A 28 -0.80 -5.83 5.16
N LYS A 29 -0.61 -6.06 3.85
CA LYS A 29 0.69 -6.51 3.31
C LYS A 29 1.46 -5.34 2.69
N ASN A 30 2.76 -5.26 2.98
CA ASN A 30 3.60 -4.17 2.49
C ASN A 30 4.15 -4.46 1.09
N VAL A 31 3.70 -3.71 0.09
CA VAL A 31 4.30 -3.68 -1.25
C VAL A 31 4.62 -2.23 -1.61
N PRO A 32 5.90 -1.81 -1.61
CA PRO A 32 6.27 -0.50 -2.11
C PRO A 32 5.82 -0.31 -3.56
N TRP A 33 5.22 0.83 -3.90
CA TRP A 33 4.72 1.09 -5.26
C TRP A 33 5.81 0.93 -6.34
N SER A 34 7.06 1.25 -6.00
CA SER A 34 8.22 1.10 -6.87
C SER A 34 8.57 -0.36 -7.19
N ALA A 35 8.05 -1.34 -6.43
CA ALA A 35 8.29 -2.76 -6.68
C ALA A 35 7.71 -3.22 -8.03
N ILE A 36 6.70 -2.51 -8.56
CA ILE A 36 6.07 -2.80 -9.85
C ILE A 36 6.52 -1.87 -10.98
N VAL A 37 7.58 -1.09 -10.75
CA VAL A 37 8.20 -0.21 -11.74
C VAL A 37 9.47 -0.87 -12.26
N ALA A 38 9.64 -0.91 -13.57
CA ALA A 38 10.84 -1.40 -14.24
C ALA A 38 11.97 -0.35 -14.19
N GLU A 39 13.19 -0.74 -14.53
CA GLU A 39 14.36 0.14 -14.47
C GLU A 39 14.24 1.37 -15.39
N ASP A 40 13.50 1.24 -16.49
CA ASP A 40 13.23 2.33 -17.45
C ASP A 40 12.05 3.22 -17.05
N GLY A 41 11.43 2.98 -15.88
CA GLY A 41 10.29 3.73 -15.36
C GLY A 41 8.93 3.26 -15.88
N THR A 42 8.87 2.24 -16.73
CA THR A 42 7.60 1.63 -17.15
C THR A 42 7.04 0.70 -16.07
N PHE A 43 5.78 0.25 -16.23
CA PHE A 43 5.28 -0.85 -15.42
C PHE A 43 6.04 -2.14 -15.76
N LYS A 44 6.31 -2.97 -14.74
CA LYS A 44 6.75 -4.34 -14.96
C LYS A 44 5.71 -5.13 -15.76
N SER A 45 6.14 -6.26 -16.34
CA SER A 45 5.21 -7.16 -17.04
C SER A 45 4.12 -7.67 -16.10
N VAL A 46 2.99 -8.08 -16.68
CA VAL A 46 1.86 -8.67 -15.94
C VAL A 46 2.32 -9.90 -15.13
N GLU A 47 3.18 -10.73 -15.70
CA GLU A 47 3.74 -11.92 -15.07
C GLU A 47 4.61 -11.56 -13.85
N GLU A 48 5.47 -10.54 -13.96
CA GLU A 48 6.28 -10.07 -12.84
C GLU A 48 5.42 -9.46 -11.73
N MET A 49 4.41 -8.67 -12.10
CA MET A 49 3.48 -8.08 -11.12
C MET A 49 2.70 -9.17 -10.38
N ARG A 50 2.21 -10.22 -11.06
CA ARG A 50 1.55 -11.37 -10.41
C ARG A 50 2.47 -12.06 -9.42
N ARG A 51 3.74 -12.29 -9.77
CA ARG A 51 4.74 -12.89 -8.87
C ARG A 51 5.01 -12.06 -7.61
N ILE A 52 4.75 -10.76 -7.64
CA ILE A 52 4.88 -9.88 -6.47
C ILE A 52 3.65 -9.99 -5.56
N TYR A 53 2.44 -10.00 -6.15
CA TYR A 53 1.19 -9.89 -5.38
C TYR A 53 0.63 -11.23 -4.90
N GLU A 54 0.63 -12.26 -5.74
CA GLU A 54 -0.03 -13.53 -5.45
C GLU A 54 0.55 -14.26 -4.21
N PRO A 55 1.87 -14.31 -3.98
CA PRO A 55 2.43 -14.91 -2.76
C PRO A 55 2.01 -14.22 -1.47
N LEU A 56 1.61 -12.95 -1.54
CA LEU A 56 1.09 -12.17 -0.41
C LEU A 56 -0.43 -12.37 -0.23
N GLY A 57 -1.03 -13.26 -1.01
CA GLY A 57 -2.47 -13.51 -1.00
C GLY A 57 -3.28 -12.38 -1.63
N ILE A 58 -2.66 -11.50 -2.42
CA ILE A 58 -3.34 -10.44 -3.18
C ILE A 58 -3.69 -11.04 -4.55
N THR A 59 -4.93 -11.50 -4.69
CA THR A 59 -5.42 -12.30 -5.83
C THR A 59 -6.75 -11.75 -6.37
N PRO A 60 -7.13 -12.01 -7.63
CA PRO A 60 -8.31 -11.40 -8.26
C PRO A 60 -9.66 -11.85 -7.66
N ASP A 61 -9.70 -12.93 -6.89
CA ASP A 61 -10.89 -13.43 -6.20
C ASP A 61 -11.24 -12.66 -4.91
N LYS A 62 -10.40 -11.70 -4.50
CA LYS A 62 -10.57 -10.94 -3.25
C LYS A 62 -10.93 -9.48 -3.48
N ASP A 63 -11.56 -8.90 -2.48
CA ASP A 63 -11.66 -7.45 -2.34
C ASP A 63 -10.31 -6.88 -1.90
N VAL A 64 -9.67 -6.10 -2.78
CA VAL A 64 -8.38 -5.45 -2.49
C VAL A 64 -8.60 -3.97 -2.19
N VAL A 65 -8.11 -3.52 -1.04
CA VAL A 65 -8.03 -2.10 -0.69
C VAL A 65 -6.56 -1.71 -0.63
N VAL A 66 -6.18 -0.71 -1.42
CA VAL A 66 -4.83 -0.15 -1.41
C VAL A 66 -4.84 1.21 -0.73
N TYR A 67 -3.77 1.51 0.00
CA TYR A 67 -3.60 2.79 0.68
C TYR A 67 -2.11 3.14 0.75
N CYS A 68 -1.81 4.42 0.95
CA CYS A 68 -0.46 4.87 1.22
C CYS A 68 -0.48 5.90 2.35
N ARG A 69 -0.03 7.13 2.09
CA ARG A 69 -0.14 8.24 3.03
C ARG A 69 -1.37 9.10 2.77
N ILE A 70 -1.55 9.53 1.52
CA ILE A 70 -2.64 10.42 1.05
C ILE A 70 -3.32 9.93 -0.25
N GLY A 71 -3.29 8.63 -0.54
CA GLY A 71 -3.89 8.09 -1.76
C GLY A 71 -3.06 8.24 -3.06
N GLU A 72 -2.04 9.08 -3.11
CA GLU A 72 -1.27 9.34 -4.35
C GLU A 72 -0.50 8.10 -4.84
N ARG A 73 0.36 7.51 -3.97
CA ARG A 73 1.19 6.34 -4.30
C ARG A 73 0.34 5.10 -4.48
N SER A 74 -0.77 4.99 -3.74
CA SER A 74 -1.69 3.88 -3.87
C SER A 74 -2.57 3.98 -5.12
N SER A 75 -2.75 5.16 -5.71
CA SER A 75 -3.41 5.31 -7.02
C SER A 75 -2.64 4.58 -8.13
N HIS A 76 -1.31 4.63 -8.09
CA HIS A 76 -0.45 3.88 -9.02
C HIS A 76 -0.68 2.37 -8.91
N THR A 77 -0.66 1.83 -7.68
CA THR A 77 -0.92 0.41 -7.44
C THR A 77 -2.37 0.02 -7.74
N TRP A 78 -3.34 0.85 -7.39
CA TRP A 78 -4.75 0.66 -7.73
C TRP A 78 -4.93 0.50 -9.24
N PHE A 79 -4.32 1.39 -10.03
CA PHE A 79 -4.39 1.33 -11.49
C PHE A 79 -3.80 0.02 -12.02
N ALA A 80 -2.61 -0.38 -11.55
CA ALA A 80 -1.96 -1.61 -11.96
C ALA A 80 -2.81 -2.85 -11.66
N LEU A 81 -3.32 -2.98 -10.43
CA LEU A 81 -4.16 -4.12 -10.04
C LEU A 81 -5.48 -4.14 -10.82
N LYS A 82 -6.16 -2.98 -10.94
CA LYS A 82 -7.47 -2.88 -11.57
C LYS A 82 -7.43 -3.08 -13.08
N TYR A 83 -6.52 -2.38 -13.76
CA TYR A 83 -6.53 -2.27 -15.23
C TYR A 83 -5.47 -3.12 -15.92
N LEU A 84 -4.28 -3.30 -15.32
CA LEU A 84 -3.22 -4.10 -15.94
C LEU A 84 -3.34 -5.58 -15.59
N LEU A 85 -3.65 -5.89 -14.32
CA LEU A 85 -3.86 -7.26 -13.86
C LEU A 85 -5.32 -7.73 -13.95
N GLY A 86 -6.25 -6.81 -14.16
CA GLY A 86 -7.67 -7.10 -14.37
C GLY A 86 -8.43 -7.53 -13.10
N TYR A 87 -8.00 -7.09 -11.92
CA TYR A 87 -8.65 -7.49 -10.67
C TYR A 87 -10.03 -6.82 -10.57
N PRO A 88 -11.13 -7.58 -10.38
CA PRO A 88 -12.48 -7.05 -10.47
C PRO A 88 -12.83 -6.09 -9.31
N HIS A 89 -12.25 -6.28 -8.13
CA HIS A 89 -12.62 -5.57 -6.91
C HIS A 89 -11.42 -4.88 -6.24
N VAL A 90 -11.00 -3.74 -6.79
CA VAL A 90 -9.90 -2.92 -6.23
C VAL A 90 -10.39 -1.52 -5.90
N ARG A 91 -10.16 -1.07 -4.67
CA ARG A 91 -10.49 0.27 -4.18
C ARG A 91 -9.22 0.99 -3.70
N ASN A 92 -9.12 2.28 -3.99
CA ASN A 92 -8.10 3.13 -3.39
C ASN A 92 -8.73 3.85 -2.18
N TYR A 93 -8.15 3.65 -0.99
CA TYR A 93 -8.54 4.37 0.21
C TYR A 93 -7.78 5.70 0.25
N ASP A 94 -8.45 6.77 -0.13
CA ASP A 94 -7.91 8.12 -0.30
C ASP A 94 -7.44 8.73 1.02
N GLY A 95 -8.22 8.56 2.11
CA GLY A 95 -7.84 9.01 3.45
C GLY A 95 -6.50 8.42 3.92
N SER A 96 -6.22 7.18 3.53
CA SER A 96 -4.93 6.51 3.69
C SER A 96 -4.38 6.61 5.13
N TRP A 97 -3.05 6.57 5.33
CA TRP A 97 -2.47 6.63 6.66
C TRP A 97 -2.63 7.98 7.36
N THR A 98 -2.73 9.10 6.62
CA THR A 98 -3.00 10.41 7.25
C THR A 98 -4.36 10.46 7.93
N GLU A 99 -5.36 9.76 7.41
CA GLU A 99 -6.63 9.61 8.12
C GLU A 99 -6.50 8.53 9.21
N TRP A 100 -6.19 7.28 8.84
CA TRP A 100 -6.22 6.15 9.76
C TRP A 100 -5.32 6.33 10.99
N GLY A 101 -4.10 6.81 10.78
CA GLY A 101 -3.14 7.06 11.84
C GLY A 101 -3.60 8.15 12.82
N ASN A 102 -4.54 9.01 12.42
CA ASN A 102 -5.15 10.06 13.25
C ASN A 102 -6.53 9.70 13.83
N LEU A 103 -7.18 8.64 13.35
CA LEU A 103 -8.51 8.21 13.85
C LEU A 103 -8.47 7.66 15.27
N ILE A 104 -9.23 8.27 16.18
CA ILE A 104 -9.34 7.80 17.58
C ILE A 104 -9.89 6.37 17.60
N GLY A 105 -9.19 5.47 18.31
CA GLY A 105 -9.61 4.08 18.48
C GLY A 105 -9.40 3.17 17.27
N ALA A 106 -8.88 3.67 16.14
CA ALA A 106 -8.55 2.81 15.00
C ALA A 106 -7.42 1.82 15.37
N PRO A 107 -7.57 0.52 15.05
CA PRO A 107 -6.57 -0.49 15.37
C PRO A 107 -5.32 -0.29 14.49
N ILE A 108 -4.16 -0.49 15.09
CA ILE A 108 -2.85 -0.31 14.45
C ILE A 108 -1.93 -1.45 14.88
N VAL A 109 -1.22 -2.01 13.91
CA VAL A 109 -0.15 -2.98 14.13
C VAL A 109 1.21 -2.30 13.89
N LYS A 110 2.23 -2.72 14.65
CA LYS A 110 3.62 -2.28 14.54
C LYS A 110 4.54 -3.48 14.32
N GLY A 111 5.69 -3.25 13.70
CA GLY A 111 6.61 -4.32 13.29
C GLY A 111 6.16 -4.99 11.99
N ALA A 112 6.79 -6.12 11.66
CA ALA A 112 6.37 -6.95 10.53
C ALA A 112 5.23 -7.90 10.95
N GLU A 113 4.23 -8.09 10.09
CA GLU A 113 3.29 -9.21 10.18
C GLU A 113 3.80 -10.38 9.33
N GLU A 114 3.86 -11.57 9.92
CA GLU A 114 4.17 -12.82 9.20
C GLU A 114 3.13 -13.15 8.11
#